data_AF-A0A533ZDJ6-F1
#
_entry.id   AF-A0A533ZDJ6-F1
#
_cell.length_a   1.000
_cell.length_b   1.000
_cell.length_c   1.000
_cell.angle_alpha   90.00
_cell.angle_beta   90.00
_cell.angle_gamma   90.00
#
_symmetry.space_group_name_H-M   'P 1'
#
loop_
_entity.id
_entity.type
_entity.pdbx_description
1 polymer ?
#
loop_
_entity_poly.entity_id
_entity_poly.type
_entity_poly.pdbx_seq_one_letter_code
_entity_poly.pdbx_strand_id
1 'polypeptide(L)'
;MSAEQVTAEVAGIDFTGIAKVWKEAYLAGLEAGLRWQGENEYTAKSIMKQGILRSQQWLAFSKDYLDKSLEQIQAHQNENPFVALSRQVIQASYAVLDPVVNTAVDVCETTFKSYETTLSAPSRRHLLEINKKVMESVIPS
;
A
#
# COMPACT_ATOMS: atom_id res chain seq x y z
N MET A 1 -33.81 37.77 -29.36
CA MET A 1 -32.46 38.29 -29.07
C MET A 1 -31.73 38.47 -30.38
N SER A 2 -31.21 39.66 -30.65
CA SER A 2 -30.36 39.91 -31.83
C SER A 2 -28.95 39.40 -31.58
N ALA A 3 -28.20 39.08 -32.64
CA ALA A 3 -26.80 38.67 -32.54
C ALA A 3 -25.94 39.70 -31.77
N GLU A 4 -26.26 40.99 -31.91
CA GLU A 4 -25.61 42.10 -31.20
C GLU A 4 -25.77 42.02 -29.68
N GLN A 5 -26.95 41.61 -29.18
CA GLN A 5 -27.20 41.44 -27.74
C GLN A 5 -26.39 40.28 -27.15
N VAL A 6 -26.22 39.19 -27.90
CA VAL A 6 -25.39 38.04 -27.48
C VAL A 6 -23.91 38.43 -27.43
N THR A 7 -23.41 39.16 -28.44
CA THR A 7 -22.03 39.67 -28.41
C THR A 7 -21.77 40.66 -27.28
N ALA A 8 -22.74 41.49 -26.92
CA ALA A 8 -22.61 42.45 -25.82
C ALA A 8 -22.61 41.77 -24.44
N GLU A 9 -23.43 40.75 -24.23
CA GLU A 9 -23.40 39.92 -23.02
C GLU A 9 -22.09 39.16 -22.87
N VAL A 10 -21.61 38.54 -23.96
CA VAL A 10 -20.35 37.79 -23.97
C VAL A 10 -19.14 38.70 -23.75
N ALA A 11 -19.18 39.95 -24.26
CA ALA A 11 -18.12 40.93 -24.05
C ALA A 11 -17.97 41.38 -22.57
N GLY A 12 -19.01 41.18 -21.74
CA GLY A 12 -18.98 41.50 -20.31
C GLY A 12 -18.45 40.36 -19.42
N ILE A 13 -18.18 39.18 -19.97
CA ILE A 13 -17.73 38.01 -19.21
C ILE A 13 -16.20 37.96 -19.16
N ASP A 14 -15.63 37.97 -17.96
CA ASP A 14 -14.20 37.77 -17.77
C ASP A 14 -13.82 36.28 -17.90
N PHE A 15 -13.74 35.81 -19.14
CA PHE A 15 -13.31 34.46 -19.45
C PHE A 15 -11.90 34.15 -18.96
N THR A 16 -11.03 35.16 -18.83
CA THR A 16 -9.65 35.00 -18.36
C THR A 16 -9.63 34.71 -16.86
N GLY A 17 -10.36 35.49 -16.06
CA GLY A 17 -10.54 35.25 -14.63
C GLY A 17 -11.21 33.91 -14.34
N ILE A 18 -12.25 33.57 -15.11
CA ILE A 18 -12.91 32.25 -15.01
C ILE A 18 -11.92 31.12 -15.31
N ALA A 19 -11.14 31.23 -16.40
CA ALA A 19 -10.14 30.23 -16.76
C ALA A 19 -9.06 30.06 -15.66
N LYS A 20 -8.61 31.15 -15.03
CA LYS A 20 -7.66 31.11 -13.91
C LYS A 20 -8.23 30.37 -12.71
N VAL A 21 -9.48 30.65 -12.31
CA VAL A 21 -10.16 29.93 -11.22
C VAL A 21 -10.26 28.44 -11.51
N TRP A 22 -10.64 28.06 -12.74
CA TRP A 22 -10.69 26.65 -13.14
C TRP A 22 -9.32 25.97 -13.13
N LYS A 23 -8.27 26.67 -13.59
CA LYS A 23 -6.88 26.19 -13.52
C LYS A 23 -6.46 25.91 -12.08
N GLU A 24 -6.69 26.86 -11.18
CA GLU A 24 -6.34 26.72 -9.75
C GLU A 24 -7.09 25.57 -9.10
N ALA A 25 -8.41 25.49 -9.32
CA ALA A 25 -9.25 24.41 -8.80
C ALA A 25 -8.80 23.04 -9.33
N TYR A 26 -8.47 22.94 -10.62
CA TYR A 26 -7.95 21.72 -11.23
C TYR A 26 -6.63 21.28 -10.58
N LEU A 27 -5.66 22.19 -10.45
CA LEU A 27 -4.35 21.86 -9.88
C LEU A 27 -4.45 21.49 -8.40
N ALA A 28 -5.29 22.19 -7.63
CA ALA A 28 -5.55 21.87 -6.23
C ALA A 28 -6.23 20.49 -6.09
N GLY A 29 -7.23 20.21 -6.92
CA GLY A 29 -7.90 18.91 -6.95
C GLY A 29 -6.95 17.77 -7.34
N LEU A 30 -6.07 18.00 -8.31
CA LEU A 30 -5.05 17.05 -8.71
C LEU A 30 -4.08 16.75 -7.56
N GLU A 31 -3.57 17.79 -6.89
CA GLU A 31 -2.64 17.63 -5.76
C GLU A 31 -3.28 16.86 -4.60
N ALA A 32 -4.54 17.19 -4.27
CA ALA A 32 -5.32 16.47 -3.27
C ALA A 32 -5.55 14.99 -3.66
N GLY A 33 -5.89 14.73 -4.92
CA GLY A 33 -6.11 13.38 -5.44
C GLY A 33 -4.84 12.52 -5.39
N LEU A 34 -3.69 13.09 -5.76
CA LEU A 34 -2.40 12.38 -5.69
C LEU A 34 -1.96 12.13 -4.26
N ARG A 35 -2.24 13.06 -3.34
CA ARG A 35 -2.01 12.86 -1.91
C ARG A 35 -2.87 11.72 -1.37
N TRP A 36 -4.17 11.74 -1.67
CA TRP A 36 -5.10 10.68 -1.28
C TRP A 36 -4.69 9.31 -1.83
N GLN A 37 -4.21 9.26 -3.08
CA GLN A 37 -3.64 8.04 -3.65
C GLN A 37 -2.44 7.53 -2.82
N GLY A 38 -1.54 8.42 -2.42
CA GLY A 38 -0.40 8.08 -1.56
C GLY A 38 -0.82 7.54 -0.19
N GLU A 39 -1.80 8.16 0.45
CA GLU A 39 -2.34 7.74 1.75
C GLU A 39 -3.03 6.36 1.68
N ASN A 40 -3.78 6.09 0.61
CA ASN A 40 -4.39 4.80 0.37
C ASN A 40 -3.35 3.69 0.08
N GLU A 41 -2.35 3.98 -0.75
CA GLU A 41 -1.25 3.05 -1.01
C GLU A 41 -0.51 2.68 0.28
N TYR A 42 -0.23 3.67 1.13
CA TYR A 42 0.38 3.43 2.44
C TYR A 42 -0.49 2.53 3.32
N THR A 43 -1.79 2.80 3.38
CA THR A 43 -2.74 2.01 4.16
C THR A 43 -2.81 0.56 3.68
N ALA A 44 -2.91 0.34 2.37
CA ALA A 44 -2.94 -1.00 1.79
C ALA A 44 -1.65 -1.80 2.10
N LYS A 45 -0.48 -1.16 1.94
CA LYS A 45 0.82 -1.76 2.31
C LYS A 45 0.88 -2.11 3.79
N SER A 46 0.39 -1.24 4.67
CA SER A 46 0.35 -1.48 6.12
C SER A 46 -0.50 -2.70 6.47
N ILE A 47 -1.69 -2.82 5.88
CA ILE A 47 -2.57 -3.99 6.08
C ILE A 47 -1.87 -5.28 5.63
N MET A 48 -1.22 -5.27 4.46
CA MET A 48 -0.49 -6.42 3.96
C MET A 48 0.67 -6.81 4.89
N LYS A 49 1.45 -5.84 5.39
CA LYS A 49 2.51 -6.09 6.37
C LYS A 49 1.96 -6.69 7.66
N GLN A 50 0.88 -6.15 8.19
CA GLN A 50 0.23 -6.68 9.39
C GLN A 50 -0.27 -8.12 9.19
N GLY A 51 -0.84 -8.43 8.02
CA GLY A 51 -1.27 -9.78 7.67
C GLY A 51 -0.11 -10.77 7.70
N ILE A 52 1.02 -10.42 7.09
CA ILE A 52 2.24 -11.24 7.06
C ILE A 52 2.83 -11.42 8.47
N LEU A 53 2.96 -10.34 9.24
CA LEU A 53 3.46 -10.41 10.62
C LEU A 53 2.57 -11.30 11.49
N ARG A 54 1.25 -11.23 11.30
CA ARG A 54 0.29 -12.08 12.03
C ARG A 54 0.47 -13.55 11.65
N SER A 55 0.74 -13.86 10.39
CA SER A 55 1.07 -15.23 9.96
C SER A 55 2.37 -15.74 10.58
N GLN A 56 3.42 -14.91 10.67
CA GLN A 56 4.66 -15.26 11.39
C GLN A 56 4.40 -15.53 12.87
N GLN A 57 3.65 -14.65 13.54
CA GLN A 57 3.29 -14.82 14.95
C GLN A 57 2.46 -16.07 15.18
N TRP A 58 1.50 -16.36 14.30
CA TRP A 58 0.69 -17.57 14.37
C TRP A 58 1.53 -18.84 14.18
N LEU A 59 2.49 -18.82 13.25
CA LEU A 59 3.41 -19.93 13.04
C LEU A 59 4.26 -20.17 14.29
N ALA A 60 4.86 -19.12 14.86
CA ALA A 60 5.64 -19.21 16.10
C ALA A 60 4.79 -19.71 17.28
N PHE A 61 3.57 -19.18 17.43
CA PHE A 61 2.63 -19.59 18.48
C PHE A 61 2.24 -21.07 18.35
N SER A 62 1.89 -21.52 17.14
CA SER A 62 1.48 -22.90 16.91
C SER A 62 2.61 -23.90 17.20
N LYS A 63 3.87 -23.54 16.90
CA LYS A 63 5.04 -24.34 17.24
C LYS A 63 5.15 -24.55 18.75
N ASP A 64 5.16 -23.44 19.51
CA ASP A 64 5.26 -23.46 20.97
C ASP A 64 4.09 -24.20 21.63
N TYR A 65 2.88 -24.01 21.12
CA TYR A 65 1.69 -24.71 21.60
C TYR A 65 1.78 -26.23 21.40
N LEU A 66 2.21 -26.67 20.21
CA LEU A 66 2.38 -28.09 19.90
C LEU A 66 3.51 -28.73 20.72
N ASP A 67 4.64 -28.04 20.87
CA ASP A 67 5.76 -28.53 21.70
C ASP A 67 5.32 -28.70 23.17
N LYS A 68 4.61 -27.72 23.74
CA LYS A 68 4.04 -27.83 25.10
C LYS A 68 3.03 -28.96 25.24
N SER A 69 2.19 -29.17 24.22
CA SER A 69 1.23 -30.27 24.22
C SER A 69 1.93 -31.63 24.27
N LEU A 70 3.03 -31.78 23.53
CA LEU A 70 3.85 -32.99 23.55
C LEU A 70 4.57 -33.19 24.89
N GLU A 71 5.07 -32.12 25.52
CA GLU A 71 5.64 -32.20 26.87
C GLU A 71 4.62 -32.68 27.90
N GLN A 72 3.39 -32.17 27.84
CA GLN A 72 2.31 -32.63 28.72
C GLN A 72 1.99 -34.12 28.50
N ILE A 73 1.92 -34.58 27.26
CA ILE A 73 1.68 -36.00 26.96
C ILE A 73 2.83 -36.87 27.50
N GLN A 74 4.07 -36.45 27.31
CA GLN A 74 5.25 -37.17 27.79
C GLN A 74 5.30 -37.27 29.33
N ALA A 75 4.85 -36.23 30.03
CA ALA A 75 4.76 -36.23 31.49
C ALA A 75 3.73 -37.23 32.03
N HIS A 76 2.66 -37.53 31.27
CA HIS A 76 1.62 -38.48 31.66
C HIS A 76 1.87 -39.91 31.13
N GLN A 77 2.61 -40.05 30.03
CA GLN A 77 2.93 -41.32 29.39
C GLN A 77 4.45 -41.44 29.27
N ASN A 78 5.05 -42.04 30.30
CA ASN A 78 6.49 -42.25 30.38
C ASN A 78 7.02 -42.93 29.10
N GLU A 79 8.01 -42.30 28.45
CA GLU A 79 8.72 -42.82 27.27
C GLU A 79 7.83 -43.30 26.10
N ASN A 80 6.81 -42.53 25.71
CA ASN A 80 6.03 -42.84 24.51
C ASN A 80 6.80 -42.51 23.20
N PRO A 81 7.18 -43.50 22.36
CA PRO A 81 7.91 -43.27 21.11
C PRO A 81 7.12 -42.46 20.07
N PHE A 82 5.78 -42.44 20.15
CA PHE A 82 4.95 -41.59 19.29
C PHE A 82 5.12 -40.10 19.59
N VAL A 83 5.47 -39.74 20.83
CA VAL A 83 5.77 -38.33 21.19
C VAL A 83 7.06 -37.89 20.53
N ALA A 84 8.08 -38.74 20.53
CA ALA A 84 9.36 -38.45 19.87
C ALA A 84 9.18 -38.31 18.35
N LEU A 85 8.41 -39.21 17.73
CA LEU A 85 8.06 -39.12 16.30
C LEU A 85 7.28 -37.84 15.99
N SER A 86 6.27 -37.50 16.79
CA SER A 86 5.47 -36.28 16.60
C SER A 86 6.33 -35.02 16.73
N ARG A 87 7.27 -34.98 17.69
CA ARG A 87 8.22 -33.88 17.85
C ARG A 87 9.09 -33.71 16.61
N GLN A 88 9.61 -34.81 16.05
CA GLN A 88 10.39 -34.75 14.81
C GLN A 88 9.57 -34.24 13.62
N VAL A 89 8.32 -34.68 13.47
CA VAL A 89 7.42 -34.21 12.40
C VAL A 89 7.12 -32.70 12.53
N ILE A 90 6.85 -32.23 13.74
CA ILE A 90 6.65 -30.80 14.03
C ILE A 90 7.92 -30.03 13.68
N GLN A 91 9.08 -30.42 14.21
CA GLN A 91 10.34 -29.74 13.94
C GLN A 91 10.69 -29.69 12.46
N ALA A 92 10.53 -30.80 11.72
CA ALA A 92 10.74 -30.83 10.28
C ALA A 92 9.77 -29.89 9.54
N SER A 93 8.49 -29.85 9.93
CA SER A 93 7.50 -28.97 9.31
C SER A 93 7.86 -27.49 9.50
N TYR A 94 8.26 -27.09 10.72
CA TYR A 94 8.67 -25.71 10.99
C TYR A 94 10.04 -25.36 10.38
N ALA A 95 10.97 -26.30 10.29
CA ALA A 95 12.24 -26.08 9.60
C ALA A 95 12.05 -25.76 8.10
N VAL A 96 10.96 -26.24 7.49
CA VAL A 96 10.59 -25.92 6.11
C VAL A 96 9.75 -24.63 6.03
N LEU A 97 8.80 -24.42 6.95
CA LEU A 97 7.88 -23.29 6.91
C LEU A 97 8.51 -21.97 7.37
N ASP A 98 9.35 -21.98 8.40
CA ASP A 98 9.97 -20.77 8.97
C ASP A 98 10.76 -19.97 7.90
N PRO A 99 11.64 -20.59 7.08
CA PRO A 99 12.36 -19.89 6.02
C PRO A 99 11.46 -19.34 4.90
N VAL A 100 10.40 -20.08 4.54
CA VAL A 100 9.46 -19.68 3.48
C VAL A 100 8.72 -18.43 3.89
N VAL A 101 8.20 -18.39 5.13
CA VAL A 101 7.48 -17.22 5.64
C VAL A 101 8.42 -16.03 5.76
N ASN A 102 9.63 -16.20 6.28
CA ASN A 102 10.61 -15.11 6.39
C ASN A 102 11.01 -14.55 5.01
N THR A 103 11.25 -15.43 4.03
CA THR A 103 11.54 -15.00 2.65
C THR A 103 10.38 -14.21 2.06
N ALA A 104 9.13 -14.64 2.29
CA ALA A 104 7.95 -13.92 1.82
C ALA A 104 7.85 -12.51 2.43
N VAL A 105 8.24 -12.35 3.71
CA VAL A 105 8.30 -11.04 4.37
C VAL A 105 9.31 -10.14 3.69
N ASP A 106 10.55 -10.61 3.54
CA ASP A 106 11.65 -9.84 2.96
C ASP A 106 11.35 -9.41 1.52
N VAL A 107 10.80 -10.32 0.72
CA VAL A 107 10.37 -10.04 -0.66
C VAL A 107 9.26 -8.98 -0.67
N CYS A 108 8.28 -9.10 0.22
CA CYS A 108 7.17 -8.14 0.31
C CYS A 108 7.68 -6.74 0.68
N GLU A 109 8.54 -6.63 1.68
CA GLU A 109 9.11 -5.35 2.11
C GLU A 109 9.98 -4.71 1.02
N THR A 110 10.83 -5.52 0.37
CA THR A 110 11.68 -5.07 -0.74
C THR A 110 10.82 -4.59 -1.91
N THR A 111 9.77 -5.32 -2.26
CA THR A 111 8.85 -4.97 -3.34
C THR A 111 8.12 -3.67 -3.04
N PHE A 112 7.57 -3.51 -1.84
CA PHE A 112 6.88 -2.26 -1.46
C PHE A 112 7.81 -1.06 -1.49
N LYS A 113 9.04 -1.21 -1.00
CA LYS A 113 10.04 -0.15 -1.01
C LYS A 113 10.44 0.20 -2.45
N SER A 114 10.69 -0.80 -3.30
CA SER A 114 11.04 -0.57 -4.70
C SER A 114 9.89 0.09 -5.46
N TYR A 115 8.66 -0.39 -5.32
CA TYR A 115 7.48 0.23 -5.94
C TYR A 115 7.35 1.71 -5.54
N GLU A 116 7.53 2.02 -4.25
CA GLU A 116 7.41 3.40 -3.76
C GLU A 116 8.49 4.32 -4.29
N THR A 117 9.74 3.88 -4.21
CA THR A 117 10.92 4.69 -4.54
C THR A 117 11.13 4.83 -6.03
N THR A 118 10.89 3.76 -6.79
CA THR A 118 11.16 3.71 -8.23
C THR A 118 9.97 4.16 -9.07
N LEU A 119 8.74 3.91 -8.61
CA LEU A 119 7.54 4.11 -9.43
C LEU A 119 6.57 5.11 -8.84
N SER A 120 5.96 4.82 -7.69
CA SER A 120 4.76 5.54 -7.26
C SER A 120 5.02 6.97 -6.80
N ALA A 121 6.08 7.21 -6.01
CA ALA A 121 6.43 8.57 -5.61
C ALA A 121 6.95 9.44 -6.78
N PRO A 122 7.87 8.96 -7.65
CA PRO A 122 8.27 9.71 -8.84
C PRO A 122 7.10 10.00 -9.79
N SER A 123 6.23 9.03 -10.04
CA SER A 123 5.09 9.19 -10.95
C SER A 123 4.12 10.27 -10.48
N ARG A 124 3.76 10.28 -9.19
CA ARG A 124 2.91 11.34 -8.62
C ARG A 124 3.54 12.73 -8.77
N ARG A 125 4.85 12.83 -8.49
CA ARG A 125 5.59 14.10 -8.64
C ARG A 125 5.59 14.59 -10.09
N HIS A 126 5.98 13.73 -11.03
CA HIS A 126 6.03 14.11 -12.44
C HIS A 126 4.66 14.43 -13.02
N LEU A 127 3.62 13.71 -12.63
CA LEU A 127 2.27 13.98 -13.08
C LEU A 127 1.81 15.38 -12.61
N LEU A 128 2.09 15.75 -11.36
CA LEU A 128 1.80 17.10 -10.86
C LEU A 128 2.63 18.17 -11.59
N GLU A 129 3.92 17.95 -11.78
CA GLU A 129 4.83 18.88 -12.46
C GLU A 129 4.43 19.13 -13.93
N ILE A 130 4.12 18.07 -14.67
CA ILE A 130 3.69 18.17 -16.07
C ILE A 130 2.38 18.95 -16.15
N ASN A 131 1.40 18.63 -15.30
CA ASN A 131 0.12 19.34 -15.32
C ASN A 131 0.28 20.82 -14.92
N LYS A 132 1.11 21.14 -13.93
CA LYS A 132 1.44 22.54 -13.59
C LYS A 132 2.03 23.28 -14.80
N LYS A 133 3.00 22.68 -15.50
CA LYS A 133 3.63 23.28 -16.69
C LYS A 133 2.64 23.47 -17.85
N VAL A 134 1.83 22.46 -18.13
CA VAL A 134 0.83 22.52 -19.22
C VAL A 134 -0.21 23.60 -18.91
N MET A 135 -0.76 23.63 -17.70
CA MET A 135 -1.76 24.62 -17.34
C MET A 135 -1.20 26.03 -17.32
N GLU A 136 0.05 26.23 -16.92
CA GLU A 136 0.73 27.54 -17.04
C GLU A 136 0.91 27.97 -18.51
N SER A 137 1.20 27.02 -19.41
CA SER A 137 1.34 27.31 -20.83
C SER A 137 0.02 27.66 -21.51
N VAL A 138 -1.10 27.07 -21.08
CA VAL A 138 -2.42 27.26 -21.71
C VAL A 138 -3.16 28.47 -21.12
N ILE A 139 -3.05 28.67 -19.80
CA ILE A 139 -3.69 29.76 -19.07
C ILE A 139 -2.59 30.45 -18.25
N PRO A 140 -1.88 31.43 -18.83
CA PRO A 140 -0.83 32.17 -18.15
C PRO A 140 -1.40 32.99 -16.99
N SER A 141 -0.55 33.19 -15.98
CA SER A 141 -0.82 34.06 -14.83
C SER A 141 -1.08 35.51 -15.23
#